data_AF-A0A2N2SZX8-F1
#
_entry.id   AF-A0A2N2SZX8-F1
#
_cell.length_a   1.000
_cell.length_b   1.000
_cell.length_c   1.000
_cell.angle_alpha   90.00
_cell.angle_beta   90.00
_cell.angle_gamma   90.00
#
_symmetry.space_group_name_H-M   'P 1'
#
loop_
_entity.id
_entity.type
_entity.pdbx_description
1 polymer ?
#
loop_
_entity_poly.entity_id
_entity_poly.type
_entity_poly.pdbx_seq_one_letter_code
_entity_poly.pdbx_strand_id
1 'polypeptide(L)' 'MILVTGGAGFIGANFVLDWLALSNEPIINLDKLTYAGNPETLQSLQGDVRHTLVQGDIGDVAL' A
#
# COMPACT_ATOMS: atom_id res chain seq x y z
N MET A 1 10.88 -8.21 -1.67
CA MET A 1 9.90 -7.12 -1.87
C MET A 1 8.58 -7.76 -2.26
N ILE A 2 7.47 -7.33 -1.68
CA ILE A 2 6.13 -7.84 -2.00
C ILE A 2 5.25 -6.76 -2.64
N LEU A 3 4.31 -7.18 -3.48
CA LEU A 3 3.26 -6.34 -4.05
C LEU A 3 1.97 -6.56 -3.27
N VAL A 4 1.38 -5.48 -2.77
CA VAL A 4 0.07 -5.49 -2.09
C VAL A 4 -0.90 -4.68 -2.94
N THR A 5 -2.01 -5.29 -3.35
CA THR A 5 -3.10 -4.57 -4.04
C THR A 5 -4.19 -4.19 -3.05
N GLY A 6 -4.73 -2.96 -3.13
CA GLY A 6 -5.78 -2.51 -2.22
C GLY A 6 -5.27 -2.17 -0.80
N GLY A 7 -3.97 -1.85 -0.67
CA GLY A 7 -3.33 -1.61 0.61
C GLY A 7 -3.70 -0.29 1.28
N ALA A 8 -4.51 0.57 0.67
CA ALA A 8 -5.09 1.76 1.31
C ALA A 8 -6.50 1.50 1.89
N GLY A 9 -7.06 0.29 1.74
CA GLY A 9 -8.31 -0.12 2.39
C GLY A 9 -8.12 -0.58 3.84
N PHE A 10 -9.19 -0.94 4.54
CA PHE A 10 -9.14 -1.29 5.97
C PHE A 10 -8.17 -2.44 6.31
N ILE A 11 -8.36 -3.62 5.72
CA ILE A 11 -7.49 -4.79 5.97
C ILE A 11 -6.12 -4.59 5.33
N GLY A 12 -6.09 -4.06 4.10
CA GLY A 12 -4.86 -3.84 3.35
C GLY A 12 -3.90 -2.90 4.07
N ALA A 13 -4.40 -1.80 4.64
CA ALA A 13 -3.56 -0.85 5.35
C ALA A 13 -2.97 -1.43 6.64
N ASN A 14 -3.76 -2.17 7.41
CA ASN A 14 -3.23 -2.87 8.60
C ASN A 14 -2.18 -3.91 8.21
N PHE A 15 -2.38 -4.66 7.13
CA PHE A 15 -1.37 -5.58 6.62
C PHE A 15 -0.07 -4.86 6.25
N VAL A 16 -0.14 -3.72 5.54
CA VAL A 16 1.04 -2.92 5.16
C VAL A 16 1.78 -2.41 6.41
N LEU A 17 1.04 -1.86 7.38
CA LEU A 17 1.60 -1.35 8.64
C LEU A 17 2.29 -2.45 9.45
N ASP A 18 1.61 -3.58 9.66
CA ASP A 18 2.14 -4.71 10.43
C ASP A 18 3.36 -5.33 9.72
N TRP A 19 3.32 -5.46 8.39
CA TRP A 19 4.43 -6.01 7.64
C TRP A 19 5.70 -5.17 7.79
N LEU A 20 5.61 -3.85 7.68
CA LEU A 20 6.77 -2.95 7.83
C LEU A 20 7.26 -2.79 9.27
N ALA A 21 6.42 -3.12 10.25
CA ALA A 21 6.79 -3.20 11.65
C ALA A 21 7.53 -4.50 12.00
N LEU A 22 7.14 -5.62 11.38
CA LEU A 22 7.66 -6.96 11.70
C LEU A 22 8.75 -7.45 10.74
N SER A 23 8.84 -6.86 9.55
CA SER A 23 9.76 -7.24 8.49
C SER A 23 10.57 -6.05 7.98
N ASN A 24 11.75 -6.33 7.45
CA ASN A 24 12.56 -5.34 6.73
C ASN A 24 12.39 -5.42 5.21
N GLU A 25 11.48 -6.28 4.74
CA GLU A 25 11.19 -6.47 3.33
C GLU A 25 10.29 -5.34 2.78
N PRO A 26 10.70 -4.62 1.72
CA PRO A 26 9.91 -3.54 1.15
C PRO A 26 8.56 -3.96 0.56
N ILE A 27 7.59 -3.04 0.58
CA ILE A 27 6.27 -3.14 -0.03
C ILE A 27 6.11 -2.12 -1.16
N ILE A 28 5.58 -2.61 -2.29
CA ILE A 28 4.87 -1.78 -3.26
C ILE A 28 3.38 -1.97 -3.01
N ASN A 29 2.68 -0.90 -2.65
CA ASN A 29 1.25 -0.86 -2.46
C ASN A 29 0.59 -0.27 -3.71
N LEU A 30 -0.05 -1.11 -4.51
CA LEU A 30 -0.85 -0.69 -5.67
C LEU A 30 -2.31 -0.52 -5.24
N ASP A 31 -2.82 0.71 -5.27
CA ASP A 31 -4.20 0.98 -4.90
C ASP A 31 -4.86 1.93 -5.90
N LYS A 32 -6.13 1.64 -6.24
CA LYS A 32 -6.91 2.49 -7.14
C LYS A 32 -7.37 3.79 -6.46
N LEU A 33 -7.33 3.83 -5.12
CA LEU A 33 -7.86 4.90 -4.29
C LEU A 33 -9.31 5.20 -4.63
N THR A 34 -10.13 4.13 -4.64
CA THR A 34 -11.60 4.27 -4.74
C THR A 34 -12.17 4.87 -3.45
N TYR A 35 -13.49 4.99 -3.34
CA TYR A 35 -14.16 5.49 -2.12
C TYR A 35 -13.75 4.74 -0.83
N ALA A 36 -13.33 3.48 -0.94
CA ALA A 36 -12.92 2.65 0.20
C ALA A 36 -11.43 2.76 0.55
N GLY A 37 -10.62 3.38 -0.32
CA GLY A 37 -9.20 3.59 -0.11
C GLY A 37 -8.94 4.93 0.56
N ASN A 38 -8.19 4.93 1.66
CA ASN A 38 -7.81 6.15 2.38
C ASN A 38 -6.28 6.21 2.60
N PRO A 39 -5.55 7.03 1.83
CA PRO A 39 -4.08 7.14 1.98
C PRO A 39 -3.67 7.72 3.34
N GLU A 40 -4.53 8.47 4.02
CA GLU A 40 -4.25 9.00 5.36
C GLU A 40 -4.04 7.89 6.40
N THR A 41 -4.60 6.68 6.18
CA THR A 41 -4.34 5.52 7.05
C THR A 41 -2.88 5.07 7.01
N LEU A 42 -2.14 5.40 5.94
CA LEU A 42 -0.73 5.07 5.74
C LEU A 42 0.19 6.26 6.01
N GLN A 43 -0.31 7.38 6.54
CA GLN A 43 0.46 8.61 6.76
C GLN A 43 1.69 8.41 7.67
N SER A 44 1.62 7.46 8.61
CA SER A 44 2.76 7.09 9.46
C SER A 44 3.96 6.53 8.69
N LEU A 45 3.75 6.07 7.45
CA LEU A 45 4.78 5.53 6.57
C LEU A 45 5.35 6.58 5.61
N GLN A 46 4.93 7.85 5.72
CA GLN A 46 5.38 8.91 4.82
C GLN A 46 6.92 9.08 4.93
N GLY A 47 7.61 8.85 3.81
CA GLY A 47 9.07 8.93 3.74
C GLY A 47 9.80 7.64 4.14
N ASP A 48 9.11 6.56 4.53
CA ASP A 48 9.74 5.26 4.69
C ASP A 48 10.12 4.71 3.31
N VAL A 49 11.41 4.56 3.06
CA VAL A 49 11.97 4.03 1.80
C VAL A 49 11.52 2.60 1.49
N ARG A 50 10.99 1.88 2.48
CA ARG A 50 10.47 0.52 2.35
C ARG A 50 9.01 0.49 1.89
N HIS A 51 8.31 1.63 1.86
CA HIS A 51 6.92 1.73 1.42
C HIS A 51 6.80 2.61 0.18
N THR A 52 6.32 2.04 -0.93
CA THR A 52 5.97 2.79 -2.14
C THR A 52 4.49 2.66 -2.42
N LEU A 53 3.74 3.76 -2.43
CA LEU A 53 2.35 3.79 -2.89
C LEU A 53 2.33 4.12 -4.39
N VAL A 54 1.74 3.22 -5.18
CA VAL A 54 1.44 3.41 -6.59
C VAL A 54 -0.07 3.52 -6.73
N GLN A 55 -0.55 4.67 -7.21
CA GLN A 55 -1.95 4.81 -7.55
C GLN A 55 -2.22 4.18 -8.92
N GLY A 56 -3.04 3.14 -8.98
CA GLY A 56 -3.33 2.43 -10.22
C GLY A 56 -4.45 1.40 -10.09
N ASP A 57 -5.00 0.99 -11.22
CA ASP A 57 -6.07 -0.01 -11.29
C ASP A 57 -5.49 -1.39 -11.61
N ILE A 58 -5.87 -2.42 -10.85
CA ILE A 58 -5.48 -3.82 -11.15
C ILE A 58 -6.06 -4.33 -12.48
N GLY A 59 -7.08 -3.66 -13.01
CA GLY A 59 -7.62 -3.93 -14.35
C GLY A 59 -6.86 -3.25 -15.49
N ASP A 60 -5.91 -2.36 -15.20
CA ASP A 60 -5.09 -1.69 -16.21
C ASP A 60 -3.89 -2.57 -16.58
N VAL A 61 -3.95 -3.17 -17.76
CA VAL A 61 -2.91 -4.08 -18.27
C VAL A 61 -1.68 -3.34 -18.83
N ALA A 62 -1.78 -2.02 -19.02
CA ALA A 62 -0.71 -1.19 -19.56
C ALA A 62 0.15 -0.51 -18.46
N LEU A 63 -0.24 -0.72 -17.19
CA LEU A 63 0.41 -0.15 -16.01
C LEU A 63 1.81 -0.74 -15.76
#